data_AF-A0A2S9D585-F1
#
_entry.id   AF-A0A2S9D585-F1
#
_cell.length_a   1.000
_cell.length_b   1.000
_cell.length_c   1.000
_cell.angle_alpha   90.00
_cell.angle_beta   90.00
_cell.angle_gamma   90.00
#
_symmetry.space_group_name_H-M   'P 1'
#
loop_
_entity.id
_entity.type
_entity.pdbx_description
1 polymer ?
#
loop_
_entity_poly.entity_id
_entity_poly.type
_entity_poly.pdbx_seq_one_letter_code
_entity_poly.pdbx_strand_id
1 'polypeptide(L)' 'MGKSRPKAWGIVVRLDTGETLYYYLHSSRPGDEWSPRENQALRFTSEEEAQARCNTFLTNRKAKEYYVLPLPLS' A
#
# COMPACT_ATOMS: atom_id res chain seq x y z
N MET A 1 -14.22 -7.54 24.91
CA MET A 1 -13.96 -6.61 23.80
C MET A 1 -12.54 -6.83 23.33
N GLY A 2 -12.37 -7.45 22.16
CA GLY A 2 -11.08 -7.93 21.67
C GLY A 2 -10.11 -6.77 21.47
N LYS A 3 -8.89 -6.92 22.01
CA LYS A 3 -7.78 -6.00 21.77
C LYS A 3 -7.56 -5.93 20.27
N SER A 4 -7.99 -4.85 19.61
CA SER A 4 -7.58 -4.58 18.23
C SER A 4 -6.06 -4.59 18.23
N ARG A 5 -5.48 -5.60 17.59
CA ARG A 5 -4.04 -5.62 17.31
C ARG A 5 -3.71 -4.27 16.67
N PRO A 6 -2.59 -3.63 17.03
CA PRO A 6 -2.26 -2.39 16.38
C PRO A 6 -2.15 -2.70 14.87
N LYS A 7 -2.83 -1.89 14.05
CA LYS A 7 -2.93 -2.10 12.61
C LYS A 7 -1.99 -1.12 11.96
N ALA A 8 -1.11 -1.60 11.10
CA ALA A 8 -0.48 -0.73 10.13
C ALA A 8 -1.44 -0.53 8.95
N TRP A 9 -1.21 0.49 8.15
CA TRP A 9 -1.95 0.70 6.90
C TRP A 9 -0.98 0.62 5.72
N GLY A 10 -1.45 0.08 4.61
CA GLY A 10 -0.67 -0.06 3.38
C GLY A 10 -1.46 0.44 2.18
N ILE A 11 -0.74 0.83 1.14
CA ILE A 11 -1.33 1.21 -0.13
C ILE A 11 -1.14 0.06 -1.12
N VAL A 12 -2.17 -0.18 -1.90
CA VAL A 12 -2.24 -1.26 -2.85
C VAL A 12 -2.68 -0.74 -4.20
N VAL A 13 -2.08 -1.27 -5.27
CA VAL A 13 -2.54 -1.06 -6.65
C VAL A 13 -3.15 -2.36 -7.18
N ARG A 14 -4.33 -2.25 -7.81
CA ARG A 14 -4.89 -3.31 -8.64
C ARG A 14 -4.55 -3.05 -10.11
N LEU A 15 -3.89 -4.02 -10.73
CA LEU A 15 -3.52 -3.98 -12.13
C LEU A 15 -4.67 -4.43 -13.04
N ASP A 16 -4.52 -4.18 -14.34
CA ASP A 16 -5.43 -4.63 -15.39
C ASP A 16 -5.48 -6.16 -15.54
N THR A 17 -4.40 -6.83 -15.17
CA THR A 17 -4.31 -8.29 -15.05
C THR A 17 -5.13 -8.85 -13.89
N GLY A 18 -5.64 -8.00 -12.99
CA GLY A 18 -6.27 -8.39 -11.73
C GLY A 18 -5.27 -8.64 -10.60
N GLU A 19 -3.96 -8.60 -10.89
CA GLU A 19 -2.92 -8.70 -9.87
C GLU A 19 -2.95 -7.51 -8.93
N THR A 20 -2.50 -7.75 -7.71
CA THR A 20 -2.51 -6.78 -6.63
C THR A 20 -1.08 -6.64 -6.11
N LEU A 21 -0.56 -5.41 -6.10
CA LEU A 21 0.79 -5.11 -5.61
C LEU A 21 0.73 -4.10 -4.47
N TYR A 22 1.64 -4.25 -3.53
CA TYR A 22 1.80 -3.40 -2.36
C TYR A 22 2.84 -2.32 -2.63
N TYR A 23 2.50 -1.09 -2.25
CA TYR A 23 3.43 0.03 -2.30
C TYR A 23 4.58 -0.18 -1.32
N TYR A 24 5.80 0.06 -1.78
CA TYR A 24 6.97 0.12 -0.92
C TYR A 24 7.95 1.19 -1.38
N LEU A 25 8.83 1.60 -0.46
CA LEU A 25 9.92 2.52 -0.74
C LEU A 25 11.24 1.78 -0.55
N HIS A 26 12.06 1.73 -1.60
CA HIS A 26 13.38 1.16 -1.50
C HIS A 26 14.33 2.13 -0.78
N SER A 27 15.05 1.67 0.23
CA SER A 27 15.93 2.52 1.05
C SER A 27 17.08 3.15 0.27
N SER A 28 17.56 2.48 -0.77
CA SER A 28 18.66 2.95 -1.63
C SER A 28 18.26 3.53 -2.98
N ARG A 29 16.97 3.52 -3.33
CA ARG A 29 16.47 4.06 -4.60
C ARG A 29 15.27 4.95 -4.34
N PRO A 30 15.40 6.27 -4.54
CA PRO A 30 14.25 7.16 -4.42
C PRO A 30 13.30 6.86 -5.57
N GLY A 31 12.11 6.35 -5.25
CA GLY A 31 11.08 6.06 -6.24
C GLY A 31 9.91 5.30 -5.64
N ASP A 32 8.75 5.49 -6.25
CA ASP A 32 7.55 4.73 -5.93
C ASP A 32 7.64 3.34 -6.54
N GLU A 33 7.68 2.31 -5.69
CA GLU A 33 7.81 0.93 -6.12
C GLU A 33 6.63 0.06 -5.66
N TRP A 34 6.42 -1.04 -6.36
CA TRP A 34 5.30 -1.96 -6.16
C TRP A 34 5.80 -3.39 -6.10
N SER A 35 5.43 -4.13 -5.05
CA SER A 35 5.86 -5.51 -4.82
C SER A 35 4.65 -6.42 -4.58
N PRO A 36 4.63 -7.67 -5.06
CA PRO A 36 3.59 -8.64 -4.71
C PRO A 36 3.70 -9.12 -3.25
N ARG A 37 4.76 -8.73 -2.53
CA ARG A 37 5.05 -9.21 -1.19
C ARG A 37 4.55 -8.23 -0.13
N GLU A 38 3.54 -8.64 0.63
CA GLU A 38 2.98 -7.85 1.73
C GLU A 38 4.02 -7.48 2.81
N ASN A 39 4.99 -8.35 3.08
CA ASN A 39 6.00 -8.08 4.10
C ASN A 39 6.91 -6.89 3.74
N GLN A 40 7.09 -6.59 2.45
CA GLN A 40 7.85 -5.44 1.96
C GLN A 40 7.04 -4.15 1.92
N ALA A 41 5.71 -4.22 2.09
CA ALA A 41 4.84 -3.06 2.02
C ALA A 41 5.27 -1.98 3.01
N LEU A 42 5.25 -0.73 2.56
CA LEU A 42 5.41 0.41 3.45
C LEU A 42 4.23 0.45 4.41
N ARG A 43 4.54 0.53 5.70
CA ARG A 43 3.56 0.52 6.80
C ARG A 43 3.37 1.94 7.32
N PHE A 44 2.22 2.50 7.05
CA PHE A 44 1.76 3.78 7.60
C PHE A 44 1.17 3.58 8.99
N THR A 45 1.29 4.62 9.82
CA THR A 45 0.83 4.58 11.21
C THR A 45 -0.65 4.90 11.35
N SER A 46 -1.24 5.59 10.35
CA SER A 46 -2.67 5.88 10.27
C SER A 46 -3.23 5.62 8.87
N GLU A 47 -4.55 5.37 8.81
CA GLU A 47 -5.28 5.23 7.54
C GLU A 47 -5.23 6.54 6.75
N GLU A 48 -5.36 7.67 7.44
CA GLU A 48 -5.38 9.01 6.86
C GLU A 48 -4.06 9.33 6.15
N GLU A 49 -2.92 8.96 6.75
CA GLU A 49 -1.60 9.13 6.16
C GLU A 49 -1.45 8.28 4.89
N ALA A 50 -1.86 7.01 4.97
CA ALA A 50 -1.88 6.11 3.82
C ALA A 50 -2.80 6.63 2.70
N GLN A 51 -3.98 7.15 3.04
CA GLN A 51 -4.96 7.65 2.08
C GLN A 51 -4.48 8.94 1.42
N ALA A 52 -3.89 9.85 2.20
CA ALA A 52 -3.29 11.07 1.67
C ALA A 52 -2.21 10.76 0.64
N ARG A 53 -1.33 9.77 0.92
CA ARG A 53 -0.35 9.30 -0.06
C ARG A 53 -1.00 8.56 -1.24
N CYS A 54 -1.99 7.71 -0.99
CA CYS A 54 -2.71 6.96 -2.02
C CYS A 54 -3.35 7.88 -3.06
N ASN A 55 -3.92 9.00 -2.62
CA ASN A 55 -4.56 10.00 -3.49
C ASN A 55 -3.58 10.72 -4.43
N THR A 56 -2.27 10.59 -4.23
CA THR A 56 -1.26 11.14 -5.14
C THR A 56 -1.00 10.25 -6.36
N PHE A 57 -1.44 8.99 -6.33
CA PHE A 57 -1.25 8.05 -7.43
C PHE A 57 -2.32 8.21 -8.51
N LEU A 58 -1.87 8.19 -9.76
CA LEU A 58 -2.73 8.30 -10.93
C LEU A 58 -2.92 6.94 -11.61
N THR A 59 -4.16 6.63 -11.96
CA THR A 59 -4.50 5.44 -12.74
C THR A 59 -4.03 5.59 -14.18
N ASN A 60 -3.79 4.46 -14.83
CA ASN A 60 -3.35 4.41 -16.22
C ASN A 60 -3.82 3.12 -16.90
N ARG A 61 -3.27 2.82 -18.09
CA ARG A 61 -3.66 1.61 -18.83
C ARG A 61 -3.44 0.32 -18.05
N LYS A 62 -2.42 0.27 -17.17
CA LYS A 62 -2.06 -0.88 -16.33
C LYS A 62 -2.60 -0.75 -14.90
N ALA A 63 -2.35 0.36 -14.22
CA ALA A 63 -2.82 0.58 -12.85
C ALA A 63 -4.27 1.08 -12.84
N LYS A 64 -5.22 0.22 -12.46
CA LYS A 64 -6.66 0.50 -12.56
C LYS A 64 -7.23 1.17 -11.33
N GLU A 65 -6.71 0.84 -10.17
CA GLU A 65 -7.21 1.33 -8.90
C GLU A 65 -6.10 1.34 -7.86
N TYR A 66 -6.12 2.36 -7.00
CA TYR A 66 -5.30 2.40 -5.79
C TYR A 66 -6.22 2.51 -4.59
N TYR A 67 -5.93 1.74 -3.55
CA TYR A 67 -6.72 1.76 -2.31
C TYR A 67 -5.85 1.43 -1.11
N VAL A 68 -6.34 1.80 0.06
CA VAL A 68 -5.71 1.57 1.35
C VAL A 68 -6.31 0.35 2.02
N LEU A 69 -5.49 -0.46 2.68
CA LEU A 69 -5.96 -1.59 3.48
C LEU A 69 -5.17 -1.73 4.79
N PRO A 70 -5.77 -2.33 5.83
CA PRO A 70 -5.07 -2.62 7.08
C PRO A 70 -4.10 -3.80 6.88
N LEU A 71 -2.86 -3.62 7.31
CA LEU A 71 -1.80 -4.61 7.32
C LEU A 71 -1.56 -5.17 8.73
N PRO A 72 -1.19 -6.45 8.86
CA PRO A 72 -0.71 -6.99 10.12
C PRO A 72 0.60 -6.30 10.53
N LEU A 73 0.71 -5.96 11.81
CA LEU A 73 2.02 -5.64 12.38
C LEU A 73 2.86 -6.92 12.40
N SER A 74 3.99 -6.84 11.71
CA SER A 74 5.02 -7.87 11.69
C SER A 74 5.78 -7.91 13.00
#